data_AF-A0A0E3PDK8-F1
#
_entry.id   AF-A0A0E3PDK8-F1
#
_cell.length_a   1.000
_cell.length_b   1.000
_cell.length_c   1.000
_cell.angle_alpha   90.00
_cell.angle_beta   90.00
_cell.angle_gamma   90.00
#
_symmetry.space_group_name_H-M   'P 1'
#
loop_
_entity.id
_entity.type
_entity.pdbx_description
1 polymer ?
#
loop_
_entity_poly.entity_id
_entity_poly.type
_entity_poly.pdbx_seq_one_letter_code
_entity_poly.pdbx_strand_id
1 'polypeptide(L)'
;MKQEIQGTGTKKTSPEKKAGLHAYGIRENLSSAASSFPYLAPAFVPVSFPAPEYLYFSPGLLQLDLNIYREPMIKAIIKEQSENLYRLIKKVHFDGKYYRVKSVRSGGWEHCLELAVRIQFLGKLQGLAFEPKKTVSRKDKKIIYRSLILVNPHELWDEELVERWWNLQERIEFLISKILFHECIHVLILLGKTLPSGFGKTDIFLEYREMLEFASSEKLCPESCGVKYRLRNLAAFSPEFLENSGEKPDRVSELYEFLIHEKYSIKKTDQAFGLSWSNRKISRNYARMAASKVGPCPEYGKKDWEKEVFRLHRALNELYDRIDGQNRADWKMG
;
A
#
# COMPACT_ATOMS: atom_id res chain seq x y z
N MET A 1 62.75 -75.30 -12.83
CA MET A 1 61.99 -76.38 -13.51
C MET A 1 60.62 -76.43 -12.88
N LYS A 2 59.55 -76.10 -13.64
CA LYS A 2 58.13 -75.95 -13.21
C LYS A 2 57.90 -74.81 -12.17
N GLN A 3 57.00 -73.83 -12.34
CA GLN A 3 55.55 -73.83 -12.60
C GLN A 3 54.77 -74.63 -11.54
N GLU A 4 53.66 -74.16 -10.96
CA GLU A 4 52.87 -72.92 -11.16
C GLU A 4 52.03 -72.70 -9.88
N ILE A 5 51.42 -71.51 -9.71
CA ILE A 5 49.96 -71.34 -9.56
C ILE A 5 49.62 -69.83 -9.41
N GLN A 6 48.49 -69.48 -9.99
CA GLN A 6 47.70 -68.24 -9.98
C GLN A 6 47.74 -67.43 -8.66
N GLY A 7 47.50 -66.12 -8.63
CA GLY A 7 47.16 -65.19 -9.69
C GLY A 7 46.46 -63.94 -9.12
N THR A 8 46.86 -62.74 -9.59
CA THR A 8 46.12 -61.45 -9.63
C THR A 8 45.14 -61.09 -8.48
N GLY A 9 45.28 -59.98 -7.75
CA GLY A 9 46.03 -58.76 -8.10
C GLY A 9 46.43 -57.80 -6.97
N THR A 10 47.61 -57.24 -7.17
CA THR A 10 48.22 -56.01 -6.62
C THR A 10 47.43 -54.73 -7.00
N LYS A 11 47.60 -53.51 -6.45
CA LYS A 11 48.52 -52.87 -5.46
C LYS A 11 47.84 -51.54 -4.99
N LYS A 12 48.00 -51.03 -3.75
CA LYS A 12 48.94 -49.94 -3.29
C LYS A 12 48.87 -48.61 -4.11
N THR A 13 48.96 -47.38 -3.56
CA THR A 13 49.38 -46.89 -2.22
C THR A 13 48.98 -45.41 -1.94
N SER A 14 49.03 -45.05 -0.65
CA SER A 14 49.10 -43.75 0.09
C SER A 14 50.14 -42.66 -0.37
N PRO A 15 50.40 -41.55 0.37
CA PRO A 15 49.55 -40.44 0.91
C PRO A 15 50.21 -39.01 0.88
N GLU A 16 49.52 -37.93 1.28
CA GLU A 16 50.11 -36.68 1.86
C GLU A 16 48.98 -35.81 2.51
N LYS A 17 49.01 -35.23 3.74
CA LYS A 17 49.89 -34.22 4.40
C LYS A 17 50.03 -32.92 3.55
N LYS A 18 49.87 -31.68 4.03
CA LYS A 18 49.49 -31.04 5.33
C LYS A 18 48.31 -30.05 5.02
N ALA A 19 47.79 -29.12 5.85
CA ALA A 19 48.03 -28.60 7.21
C ALA A 19 46.67 -28.08 7.76
N GLY A 20 46.50 -27.49 8.96
CA GLY A 20 47.40 -27.20 10.07
C GLY A 20 46.58 -27.06 11.39
N LEU A 21 47.22 -27.24 12.54
CA LEU A 21 46.57 -27.34 13.86
C LEU A 21 46.52 -26.01 14.64
N HIS A 22 45.66 -26.03 15.68
CA HIS A 22 45.69 -25.22 16.91
C HIS A 22 45.22 -23.75 16.83
N ALA A 23 44.76 -23.13 17.93
CA ALA A 23 44.04 -23.60 19.14
C ALA A 23 43.68 -22.36 20.00
N TYR A 24 42.85 -22.59 21.04
CA TYR A 24 42.63 -21.70 22.20
C TYR A 24 42.02 -20.32 21.98
N GLY A 25 40.82 -20.16 22.56
CA GLY A 25 40.05 -18.92 22.56
C GLY A 25 40.57 -17.82 23.49
N ILE A 26 39.97 -16.65 23.31
CA ILE A 26 39.96 -15.56 24.27
C ILE A 26 38.49 -15.25 24.58
N ARG A 27 38.14 -15.37 25.87
CA ARG A 27 36.88 -14.90 26.44
C ARG A 27 37.15 -13.55 27.10
N GLU A 28 37.02 -12.45 26.36
CA GLU A 28 37.07 -11.10 26.93
C GLU A 28 35.95 -10.21 26.39
N ASN A 29 34.97 -9.97 27.28
CA ASN A 29 34.35 -8.68 27.58
C ASN A 29 34.25 -7.62 26.46
N LEU A 30 33.08 -7.54 25.82
CA LEU A 30 32.48 -6.25 25.50
C LEU A 30 31.12 -6.12 26.19
N SER A 31 31.16 -5.45 27.34
CA SER A 31 29.96 -5.14 28.13
C SER A 31 29.18 -3.98 27.50
N SER A 32 27.87 -4.16 27.37
CA SER A 32 26.84 -3.11 27.40
C SER A 32 27.18 -1.72 26.83
N ALA A 33 26.80 -1.49 25.58
CA ALA A 33 26.32 -0.17 25.14
C ALA A 33 24.97 -0.35 24.44
N ALA A 34 23.88 -0.09 25.17
CA ALA A 34 22.55 -0.11 24.59
C ALA A 34 22.38 1.05 23.60
N SER A 35 21.97 0.75 22.38
CA SER A 35 21.01 1.60 21.67
C SER A 35 19.78 0.77 21.36
N SER A 36 18.89 0.70 22.35
CA SER A 36 17.51 0.29 22.14
C SER A 36 16.85 1.33 21.24
N PHE A 37 17.06 1.22 19.93
CA PHE A 37 16.29 1.99 18.95
C PHE A 37 14.82 1.64 19.14
N PRO A 38 13.97 2.62 19.52
CA PRO A 38 12.57 2.33 19.72
C PRO A 38 11.96 2.09 18.35
N TYR A 39 11.71 0.81 18.04
CA TYR A 39 10.74 0.43 17.03
C TYR A 39 9.36 0.88 17.50
N LEU A 40 9.10 2.18 17.32
CA LEU A 40 7.77 2.73 17.30
C LEU A 40 7.08 2.13 16.08
N ALA A 41 6.46 0.96 16.28
CA ALA A 41 5.32 0.55 15.48
C ALA A 41 4.37 1.78 15.48
N PRO A 42 4.17 2.44 14.33
CA PRO A 42 3.41 3.67 14.32
C PRO A 42 1.97 3.31 14.70
N ALA A 43 1.49 3.86 15.82
CA ALA A 43 0.09 3.78 16.26
C ALA A 43 -0.80 4.64 15.34
N PHE A 44 -0.88 4.23 14.08
CA PHE A 44 -1.54 4.86 12.95
C PHE A 44 -2.18 3.74 12.12
N VAL A 45 -3.49 3.83 11.87
CA VAL A 45 -4.16 2.89 10.97
C VAL A 45 -3.82 3.29 9.53
N PRO A 46 -3.46 2.33 8.66
CA PRO A 46 -3.12 2.62 7.27
C PRO A 46 -4.39 2.67 6.40
N VAL A 47 -4.54 3.75 5.63
CA VAL A 47 -5.71 4.04 4.76
C VAL A 47 -5.68 3.13 3.53
N SER A 48 -4.51 3.00 2.91
CA SER A 48 -4.16 2.01 1.89
C SER A 48 -3.34 0.89 2.56
N PHE A 49 -3.52 -0.38 2.17
CA PHE A 49 -2.71 -1.49 2.73
C PHE A 49 -2.52 -2.63 1.73
N PRO A 50 -1.29 -3.08 1.43
CA PRO A 50 -1.07 -4.16 0.48
C PRO A 50 -1.49 -5.55 0.96
N ALA A 51 -1.43 -6.52 0.04
CA ALA A 51 -1.72 -7.93 0.30
C ALA A 51 -0.75 -8.54 1.36
N PRO A 52 -1.22 -9.53 2.17
CA PRO A 52 -0.53 -9.98 3.39
C PRO A 52 0.64 -10.93 3.13
N GLU A 53 0.77 -11.49 1.93
CA GLU A 53 1.74 -12.54 1.59
C GLU A 53 3.20 -12.05 1.50
N TYR A 54 3.46 -10.76 1.81
CA TYR A 54 4.70 -10.08 1.43
C TYR A 54 5.41 -9.28 2.54
N LEU A 55 5.17 -9.59 3.81
CA LEU A 55 5.95 -9.06 4.95
C LEU A 55 7.34 -9.70 5.13
N TYR A 56 7.77 -10.58 4.22
CA TYR A 56 9.13 -11.10 4.20
C TYR A 56 10.12 -10.06 3.68
N PHE A 57 10.79 -9.40 4.62
CA PHE A 57 11.99 -8.62 4.37
C PHE A 57 13.13 -9.55 3.93
N SER A 58 13.56 -9.46 2.67
CA SER A 58 14.83 -10.07 2.25
C SER A 58 15.98 -9.11 2.57
N PRO A 59 16.90 -9.45 3.50
CA PRO A 59 18.10 -8.66 3.72
C PRO A 59 19.08 -8.92 2.57
N GLY A 60 19.08 -8.06 1.55
CA GLY A 60 19.96 -8.27 0.39
C GLY A 60 19.84 -7.27 -0.77
N LEU A 61 18.83 -6.39 -0.81
CA LEU A 61 18.81 -5.31 -1.78
C LEU A 61 19.54 -4.08 -1.22
N LEU A 62 20.59 -3.70 -1.95
CA LEU A 62 21.45 -2.56 -1.67
C LEU A 62 20.62 -1.31 -1.40
N GLN A 63 21.06 -0.55 -0.40
CA GLN A 63 20.48 0.72 0.01
C GLN A 63 20.65 1.75 -1.13
N LEU A 64 19.71 1.75 -2.08
CA LEU A 64 19.63 2.72 -3.17
C LEU A 64 19.72 4.12 -2.58
N ASP A 65 20.74 4.87 -3.01
CA ASP A 65 21.01 6.20 -2.51
C ASP A 65 19.79 7.11 -2.76
N LEU A 66 19.37 7.84 -1.73
CA LEU A 66 18.25 8.78 -1.82
C LEU A 66 18.54 9.95 -2.77
N ASN A 67 19.81 10.15 -3.17
CA ASN A 67 20.22 11.08 -4.21
C ASN A 67 19.82 10.67 -5.64
N ILE A 68 19.31 9.46 -5.87
CA ILE A 68 19.03 8.95 -7.23
C ILE A 68 17.82 9.64 -7.88
N TYR A 69 16.86 10.15 -7.12
CA TYR A 69 15.68 10.84 -7.66
C TYR A 69 15.74 12.36 -7.43
N ARG A 70 15.17 13.13 -8.35
CA ARG A 70 15.02 14.59 -8.23
C ARG A 70 13.61 14.92 -7.75
N GLU A 71 13.46 15.29 -6.48
CA GLU A 71 12.19 15.77 -5.91
C GLU A 71 11.47 16.81 -6.79
N PRO A 72 12.15 17.81 -7.40
CA PRO A 72 11.50 18.76 -8.31
C PRO A 72 10.87 18.10 -9.55
N MET A 73 11.46 17.03 -10.08
CA MET A 73 10.94 16.33 -11.27
C MET A 73 9.67 15.55 -10.94
N ILE A 74 9.69 14.78 -9.85
CA ILE A 74 8.49 14.08 -9.34
C ILE A 74 7.34 15.06 -9.09
N LYS A 75 7.63 16.21 -8.48
CA LYS A 75 6.64 17.27 -8.26
C LYS A 75 6.14 17.89 -9.56
N ALA A 76 6.97 18.00 -10.59
CA ALA A 76 6.57 18.49 -11.91
C ALA A 76 5.64 17.51 -12.62
N ILE A 77 5.98 16.21 -12.63
CA ILE A 77 5.13 15.14 -13.19
C ILE A 77 3.75 15.14 -12.51
N ILE A 78 3.70 15.19 -11.18
CA ILE A 78 2.41 15.26 -10.45
C ILE A 78 1.64 16.55 -10.76
N LYS A 79 2.33 17.68 -10.96
CA LYS A 79 1.70 18.96 -11.31
C LYS A 79 1.05 18.94 -12.69
N GLU A 80 1.71 18.34 -13.67
CA GLU A 80 1.17 18.17 -15.02
C GLU A 80 -0.17 17.41 -15.00
N GLN A 81 -0.27 16.39 -14.14
CA GLN A 81 -1.47 15.56 -14.02
C GLN A 81 -2.54 16.11 -13.06
N SER A 82 -2.16 16.83 -11.99
CA SER A 82 -3.13 17.41 -11.05
C SER A 82 -2.55 18.54 -10.19
N GLU A 83 -3.00 19.77 -10.46
CA GLU A 83 -2.70 20.93 -9.61
C GLU A 83 -3.21 20.75 -8.17
N ASN A 84 -4.30 20.01 -7.94
CA ASN A 84 -4.81 19.71 -6.59
C ASN A 84 -3.85 18.83 -5.78
N LEU A 85 -3.30 17.78 -6.39
CA LEU A 85 -2.34 16.88 -5.74
C LEU A 85 -0.97 17.58 -5.61
N TYR A 86 -0.54 18.34 -6.62
CA TYR A 86 0.67 19.17 -6.52
C TYR A 86 0.60 20.18 -5.37
N ARG A 87 -0.53 20.88 -5.18
CA ARG A 87 -0.72 21.81 -4.05
C ARG A 87 -0.53 21.14 -2.69
N LEU A 88 -0.91 19.87 -2.55
CA LEU A 88 -0.72 19.10 -1.33
C LEU A 88 0.78 18.86 -1.04
N ILE A 89 1.57 18.50 -2.05
CA ILE A 89 3.00 18.14 -1.88
C ILE A 89 3.99 19.30 -2.12
N LYS A 90 3.55 20.44 -2.67
CA LYS A 90 4.42 21.56 -3.11
C LYS A 90 5.44 21.98 -2.04
N LYS A 91 5.00 22.07 -0.78
CA LYS A 91 5.79 22.51 0.38
C LYS A 91 6.36 21.37 1.23
N VAL A 92 6.22 20.11 0.80
CA VAL A 92 6.63 18.91 1.53
C VAL A 92 7.93 18.40 0.94
N HIS A 93 8.98 18.25 1.73
CA HIS A 93 10.19 17.55 1.28
C HIS A 93 10.04 16.03 1.50
N PHE A 94 10.68 15.24 0.66
CA PHE A 94 10.57 13.78 0.69
C PHE A 94 11.54 13.13 1.70
N ASP A 95 11.77 13.81 2.83
CA ASP A 95 12.73 13.45 3.89
C ASP A 95 12.06 12.79 5.12
N GLY A 96 10.75 12.59 5.08
CA GLY A 96 9.95 12.04 6.17
C GLY A 96 9.63 13.01 7.32
N LYS A 97 9.99 14.30 7.24
CA LYS A 97 9.57 15.31 8.21
C LYS A 97 8.14 15.80 7.92
N TYR A 98 7.47 16.29 8.96
CA TYR A 98 6.11 16.84 8.84
C TYR A 98 6.15 18.31 8.44
N TYR A 99 5.52 18.63 7.30
CA TYR A 99 5.37 19.99 6.78
C TYR A 99 3.91 20.44 6.84
N ARG A 100 3.66 21.69 7.26
CA ARG A 100 2.31 22.24 7.27
C ARG A 100 1.88 22.63 5.85
N VAL A 101 0.99 21.83 5.28
CA VAL A 101 0.50 21.98 3.90
C VAL A 101 -0.76 22.83 3.81
N LYS A 102 -1.61 22.80 4.86
CA LYS A 102 -2.84 23.60 4.95
C LYS A 102 -3.07 24.10 6.37
N SER A 103 -3.58 25.31 6.51
CA SER A 103 -4.16 25.81 7.77
C SER A 103 -5.42 26.60 7.48
N VAL A 104 -6.44 26.43 8.31
CA VAL A 104 -7.76 27.05 8.18
C VAL A 104 -8.27 27.44 9.55
N ARG A 105 -8.93 28.59 9.69
CA ARG A 105 -9.69 28.95 10.90
C ARG A 105 -11.18 28.68 10.71
N SER A 106 -11.79 27.97 11.66
CA SER A 106 -13.23 27.70 11.69
C SER A 106 -13.71 27.56 13.13
N GLY A 107 -14.89 28.08 13.48
CA GLY A 107 -15.48 27.94 14.83
C GLY A 107 -14.60 28.43 15.99
N GLY A 108 -13.68 29.37 15.74
CA GLY A 108 -12.69 29.84 16.74
C GLY A 108 -11.48 28.91 16.94
N TRP A 109 -11.33 27.86 16.12
CA TRP A 109 -10.21 26.93 16.11
C TRP A 109 -9.36 27.05 14.85
N GLU A 110 -8.05 26.84 14.96
CA GLU A 110 -7.16 26.63 13.80
C GLU A 110 -7.01 25.13 13.51
N HIS A 111 -7.46 24.70 12.33
CA HIS A 111 -7.29 23.35 11.80
C HIS A 111 -6.08 23.32 10.87
N CYS A 112 -5.01 22.65 11.29
CA CYS A 112 -3.79 22.47 10.50
C CYS A 112 -3.68 21.04 9.97
N LEU A 113 -3.27 20.91 8.70
CA LEU A 113 -2.79 19.65 8.14
C LEU A 113 -1.26 19.69 8.06
N GLU A 114 -0.64 18.67 8.64
CA GLU A 114 0.78 18.37 8.54
C GLU A 114 0.96 17.05 7.78
N LEU A 115 1.72 17.10 6.68
CA LEU A 115 2.01 15.94 5.82
C LEU A 115 3.51 15.65 5.84
N ALA A 116 3.85 14.37 5.99
CA ALA A 116 5.20 13.86 5.76
C ALA A 116 5.18 12.90 4.56
N VAL A 117 6.22 12.95 3.72
CA VAL A 117 6.44 11.99 2.63
C VAL A 117 7.83 11.39 2.81
N ARG A 118 7.95 10.06 2.76
CA ARG A 118 9.24 9.36 2.90
C ARG A 118 9.39 8.28 1.83
N ILE A 119 10.44 8.38 1.05
CA ILE A 119 10.84 7.32 0.10
C ILE A 119 11.61 6.23 0.86
N GLN A 120 11.32 4.96 0.59
CA GLN A 120 11.99 3.79 1.16
C GLN A 120 12.08 2.70 0.11
N PHE A 121 13.27 2.17 -0.19
CA PHE A 121 13.45 1.09 -1.17
C PHE A 121 13.42 -0.32 -0.51
N LEU A 122 12.59 -0.51 0.52
CA LEU A 122 12.60 -1.72 1.36
C LEU A 122 11.24 -2.42 1.38
N GLY A 123 11.24 -3.72 1.08
CA GLY A 123 10.05 -4.55 1.06
C GLY A 123 9.26 -4.47 -0.26
N LYS A 124 8.05 -5.05 -0.27
CA LYS A 124 7.19 -5.18 -1.46
C LYS A 124 5.87 -4.40 -1.35
N LEU A 125 5.81 -3.42 -0.47
CA LEU A 125 4.69 -2.46 -0.42
C LEU A 125 4.94 -1.39 -1.50
N GLN A 126 3.93 -0.85 -2.18
CA GLN A 126 4.15 0.24 -3.17
C GLN A 126 4.09 1.60 -2.49
N GLY A 127 2.91 1.96 -1.98
CA GLY A 127 2.70 3.14 -1.17
C GLY A 127 1.98 2.78 0.13
N LEU A 128 1.94 3.75 1.04
CA LEU A 128 1.12 3.67 2.25
C LEU A 128 0.77 5.07 2.76
N ALA A 129 -0.49 5.48 2.67
CA ALA A 129 -1.03 6.64 3.35
C ALA A 129 -1.55 6.25 4.73
N PHE A 130 -1.11 6.94 5.79
CA PHE A 130 -1.60 6.73 7.14
C PHE A 130 -2.75 7.70 7.50
N GLU A 131 -3.69 7.21 8.32
CA GLU A 131 -4.77 8.01 8.88
C GLU A 131 -4.23 9.22 9.67
N PRO A 132 -4.97 10.34 9.70
CA PRO A 132 -4.44 11.58 10.21
C PRO A 132 -4.48 11.55 11.73
N LYS A 133 -3.33 11.37 12.39
CA LYS A 133 -3.26 11.41 13.86
C LYS A 133 -3.66 12.79 14.36
N LYS A 134 -4.88 12.88 14.91
CA LYS A 134 -5.47 14.12 15.44
C LYS A 134 -4.84 14.48 16.79
N THR A 135 -4.27 15.67 16.86
CA THR A 135 -3.72 16.27 18.09
C THR A 135 -4.48 17.57 18.38
N VAL A 136 -4.92 17.78 19.62
CA VAL A 136 -5.72 18.96 20.01
C VAL A 136 -4.99 19.76 21.09
N SER A 137 -4.58 20.99 20.77
CA SER A 137 -4.15 21.98 21.77
C SER A 137 -5.34 22.86 22.13
N ARG A 138 -5.86 22.71 23.36
CA ARG A 138 -6.92 23.59 23.88
C ARG A 138 -6.39 25.00 24.17
N LYS A 139 -5.12 25.12 24.60
CA LYS A 139 -4.45 26.39 24.91
C LYS A 139 -4.39 27.31 23.69
N ASP A 140 -3.96 26.76 22.56
CA ASP A 140 -3.75 27.51 21.31
C ASP A 140 -4.99 27.48 20.39
N LYS A 141 -6.11 26.90 20.87
CA LYS A 141 -7.32 26.57 20.10
C LYS A 141 -6.98 25.95 18.74
N LYS A 142 -6.13 24.92 18.74
CA LYS A 142 -5.55 24.32 17.53
C LYS A 142 -5.82 22.82 17.44
N ILE A 143 -6.19 22.35 16.25
CA ILE A 143 -6.30 20.94 15.90
C ILE A 143 -5.31 20.65 14.77
N ILE A 144 -4.41 19.71 15.00
CA ILE A 144 -3.42 19.27 14.00
C ILE A 144 -3.77 17.86 13.57
N TYR A 145 -3.87 17.66 12.25
CA TYR A 145 -4.05 16.37 11.61
C TYR A 145 -2.70 15.99 10.96
N ARG A 146 -2.14 14.84 11.32
CA ARG A 146 -0.83 14.37 10.85
C ARG A 146 -0.95 13.11 10.00
N SER A 147 -0.75 13.25 8.70
CA SER A 147 -0.65 12.12 7.77
C SER A 147 0.79 11.90 7.34
N LEU A 148 1.14 10.63 7.16
CA LEU A 148 2.42 10.19 6.60
C LEU A 148 2.11 9.41 5.31
N ILE A 149 2.89 9.65 4.27
CA ILE A 149 2.93 8.82 3.06
C ILE A 149 4.30 8.15 3.01
N LEU A 150 4.30 6.82 2.90
CA LEU A 150 5.47 6.03 2.49
C LEU A 150 5.36 5.72 1.00
N VAL A 151 6.50 5.77 0.30
CA VAL A 151 6.61 5.41 -1.12
C VAL A 151 7.80 4.49 -1.30
N ASN A 152 7.58 3.36 -1.97
CA ASN A 152 8.57 2.35 -2.28
C ASN A 152 8.39 1.88 -3.74
N PRO A 153 9.25 2.34 -4.67
CA PRO A 153 9.14 2.01 -6.09
C PRO A 153 9.68 0.59 -6.37
N HIS A 154 9.08 -0.44 -5.75
CA HIS A 154 9.59 -1.81 -5.83
C HIS A 154 9.41 -2.47 -7.21
N GLU A 155 8.49 -1.96 -8.04
CA GLU A 155 8.26 -2.38 -9.43
C GLU A 155 9.37 -1.88 -10.39
N LEU A 156 10.50 -1.38 -9.88
CA LEU A 156 11.61 -0.81 -10.67
C LEU A 156 12.16 -1.74 -11.78
N TRP A 157 11.96 -3.04 -11.63
CA TRP A 157 12.44 -4.11 -12.50
C TRP A 157 11.31 -4.86 -13.23
N ASP A 158 10.08 -4.33 -13.23
CA ASP A 158 9.00 -4.87 -14.07
C ASP A 158 9.38 -4.73 -15.56
N GLU A 159 9.26 -5.81 -16.33
CA GLU A 159 9.66 -5.89 -17.73
C GLU A 159 8.98 -4.81 -18.58
N GLU A 160 7.69 -4.53 -18.37
CA GLU A 160 6.94 -3.51 -19.11
C GLU A 160 7.49 -2.09 -18.84
N LEU A 161 7.98 -1.84 -17.62
CA LEU A 161 8.58 -0.56 -17.22
C LEU A 161 10.04 -0.43 -17.69
N VAL A 162 10.80 -1.52 -17.71
CA VAL A 162 12.18 -1.58 -18.22
C VAL A 162 12.21 -1.34 -19.73
N GLU A 163 11.29 -1.97 -20.48
CA GLU A 163 11.14 -1.74 -21.92
C GLU A 163 10.71 -0.30 -22.24
N ARG A 164 9.78 0.26 -21.45
CA ARG A 164 9.27 1.62 -21.66
C ARG A 164 10.27 2.71 -21.30
N TRP A 165 11.08 2.51 -20.26
CA TRP A 165 12.13 3.45 -19.85
C TRP A 165 13.41 2.71 -19.46
N TRP A 166 14.38 2.64 -20.37
CA TRP A 166 15.69 2.05 -20.07
C TRP A 166 16.41 2.79 -18.91
N ASN A 167 16.25 4.11 -18.82
CA ASN A 167 16.90 4.95 -17.82
C ASN A 167 16.38 4.70 -16.40
N LEU A 168 17.30 4.42 -15.47
CA LEU A 168 16.98 4.08 -14.08
C LEU A 168 16.39 5.26 -13.28
N GLN A 169 16.91 6.47 -13.46
CA GLN A 169 16.44 7.67 -12.76
C GLN A 169 15.02 8.02 -13.21
N GLU A 170 14.75 7.98 -14.51
CA GLU A 170 13.41 8.24 -15.07
C GLU A 170 12.38 7.20 -14.59
N ARG A 171 12.74 5.90 -14.54
CA ARG A 171 11.90 4.86 -13.93
C ARG A 171 11.57 5.14 -12.47
N ILE A 172 12.58 5.49 -11.66
CA ILE A 172 12.38 5.77 -10.23
C ILE A 172 11.50 7.02 -10.06
N GLU A 173 11.75 8.08 -10.82
CA GLU A 173 10.98 9.32 -10.76
C GLU A 173 9.53 9.10 -11.20
N PHE A 174 9.28 8.31 -12.25
CA PHE A 174 7.92 7.91 -12.63
C PHE A 174 7.24 7.08 -11.54
N LEU A 175 7.90 6.02 -11.03
CA LEU A 175 7.28 5.13 -10.04
C LEU A 175 6.96 5.88 -8.75
N ILE A 176 7.88 6.71 -8.25
CA ILE A 176 7.60 7.57 -7.10
C ILE A 176 6.44 8.53 -7.42
N SER A 177 6.39 9.11 -8.62
CA SER A 177 5.28 10.00 -9.02
C SER A 177 3.93 9.27 -9.04
N LYS A 178 3.85 8.09 -9.67
CA LYS A 178 2.63 7.28 -9.77
C LYS A 178 2.10 6.88 -8.40
N ILE A 179 2.98 6.35 -7.56
CA ILE A 179 2.63 5.91 -6.20
C ILE A 179 2.23 7.12 -5.34
N LEU A 180 3.04 8.19 -5.33
CA LEU A 180 2.74 9.38 -4.53
C LEU A 180 1.43 10.05 -4.96
N PHE A 181 1.11 10.05 -6.27
CA PHE A 181 -0.17 10.53 -6.80
C PHE A 181 -1.35 9.72 -6.21
N HIS A 182 -1.24 8.39 -6.23
CA HIS A 182 -2.24 7.49 -5.64
C HIS A 182 -2.43 7.72 -4.13
N GLU A 183 -1.35 7.75 -3.37
CA GLU A 183 -1.42 7.99 -1.92
C GLU A 183 -1.92 9.40 -1.57
N CYS A 184 -1.63 10.40 -2.40
CA CYS A 184 -2.17 11.74 -2.25
C CYS A 184 -3.69 11.81 -2.52
N ILE A 185 -4.25 10.96 -3.39
CA ILE A 185 -5.70 10.83 -3.56
C ILE A 185 -6.34 10.37 -2.24
N HIS A 186 -5.80 9.33 -1.61
CA HIS A 186 -6.30 8.84 -0.31
C HIS A 186 -6.27 9.93 0.75
N VAL A 187 -5.17 10.71 0.83
CA VAL A 187 -5.08 11.85 1.74
C VAL A 187 -6.13 12.92 1.41
N LEU A 188 -6.33 13.31 0.14
CA LEU A 188 -7.35 14.31 -0.22
C LEU A 188 -8.77 13.85 0.12
N ILE A 189 -9.12 12.59 -0.12
CA ILE A 189 -10.43 12.03 0.22
C ILE A 189 -10.66 12.03 1.73
N LEU A 190 -9.66 11.59 2.49
CA LEU A 190 -9.66 11.59 3.95
C LEU A 190 -9.81 13.00 4.53
N LEU A 191 -9.18 14.02 3.92
CA LEU A 191 -9.34 15.43 4.32
C LEU A 191 -10.75 15.95 4.04
N GLY A 192 -11.38 15.52 2.95
CA GLY A 192 -12.77 15.81 2.64
C GLY A 192 -13.74 15.27 3.69
N LYS A 193 -13.46 14.09 4.26
CA LYS A 193 -14.20 13.52 5.40
C LYS A 193 -13.88 14.22 6.74
N THR A 194 -12.66 14.71 6.93
CA THR A 194 -12.12 15.10 8.26
C THR A 194 -12.12 16.61 8.56
N LEU A 195 -11.97 17.47 7.55
CA LEU A 195 -11.94 18.92 7.73
C LEU A 195 -13.37 19.52 7.75
N PRO A 196 -13.58 20.68 8.40
CA PRO A 196 -14.89 21.34 8.40
C PRO A 196 -15.42 21.60 6.99
N SER A 197 -16.74 21.52 6.83
CA SER A 197 -17.45 21.63 5.55
C SER A 197 -17.04 22.88 4.77
N GLY A 198 -16.68 22.69 3.49
CA GLY A 198 -16.19 23.75 2.60
C GLY A 198 -14.67 23.79 2.46
N PHE A 199 -13.90 23.28 3.43
CA PHE A 199 -12.43 23.34 3.38
C PHE A 199 -11.75 22.06 2.90
N GLY A 200 -12.42 20.91 3.02
CA GLY A 200 -11.96 19.62 2.51
C GLY A 200 -12.44 19.28 1.09
N LYS A 201 -13.30 20.11 0.49
CA LYS A 201 -13.84 19.88 -0.87
C LYS A 201 -12.79 20.20 -1.94
N THR A 202 -12.05 19.18 -2.37
CA THR A 202 -11.33 19.16 -3.64
C THR A 202 -12.20 18.44 -4.69
N ASP A 203 -11.92 18.68 -5.97
CA ASP A 203 -12.63 17.99 -7.06
C ASP A 203 -12.50 16.46 -6.90
N ILE A 204 -11.32 15.99 -6.50
CA ILE A 204 -11.03 14.58 -6.17
C ILE A 204 -11.95 14.02 -5.06
N PHE A 205 -12.23 14.80 -4.01
CA PHE A 205 -13.16 14.36 -2.97
C PHE A 205 -14.62 14.36 -3.44
N LEU A 206 -15.00 15.31 -4.29
CA LEU A 206 -16.36 15.40 -4.84
C LEU A 206 -16.63 14.26 -5.82
N GLU A 207 -15.74 14.03 -6.78
CA GLU A 207 -15.80 12.90 -7.72
C GLU A 207 -15.87 11.54 -7.00
N TYR A 208 -15.05 11.34 -5.95
CA TYR A 208 -15.11 10.13 -5.14
C TYR A 208 -16.43 9.98 -4.39
N ARG A 209 -16.94 11.08 -3.81
CA ARG A 209 -18.24 11.08 -3.13
C ARG A 209 -19.36 10.70 -4.10
N GLU A 210 -19.40 11.29 -5.29
CA GLU A 210 -20.38 10.98 -6.33
C GLU A 210 -20.31 9.50 -6.73
N MET A 211 -19.10 8.95 -6.92
CA MET A 211 -18.92 7.52 -7.18
C MET A 211 -19.41 6.64 -6.01
N LEU A 212 -19.17 7.04 -4.76
CA LEU A 212 -19.59 6.30 -3.57
C LEU A 212 -21.10 6.35 -3.35
N GLU A 213 -21.71 7.52 -3.56
CA GLU A 213 -23.16 7.72 -3.52
C GLU A 213 -23.84 6.90 -4.62
N PHE A 214 -23.29 6.88 -5.85
CA PHE A 214 -23.81 6.03 -6.93
C PHE A 214 -23.65 4.54 -6.64
N ALA A 215 -22.47 4.10 -6.18
CA ALA A 215 -22.19 2.72 -5.78
C ALA A 215 -23.09 2.24 -4.62
N SER A 216 -23.61 3.16 -3.81
CA SER A 216 -24.51 2.87 -2.68
C SER A 216 -25.99 3.10 -3.01
N SER A 217 -26.31 3.49 -4.24
CA SER A 217 -27.67 3.83 -4.67
C SER A 217 -28.53 2.60 -4.96
N GLU A 218 -29.86 2.78 -4.97
CA GLU A 218 -30.81 1.72 -5.33
C GLU A 218 -30.56 1.12 -6.72
N LYS A 219 -30.02 1.92 -7.66
CA LYS A 219 -29.67 1.48 -9.02
C LYS A 219 -28.59 0.41 -9.07
N LEU A 220 -27.73 0.36 -8.03
CA LEU A 220 -26.68 -0.65 -7.85
C LEU A 220 -26.92 -1.49 -6.58
N CYS A 221 -28.15 -1.53 -6.08
CA CYS A 221 -28.52 -2.34 -4.93
C CYS A 221 -28.18 -3.84 -5.13
N PRO A 222 -28.50 -4.49 -6.27
CA PRO A 222 -28.16 -5.90 -6.48
C PRO A 222 -26.65 -6.18 -6.37
N GLU A 223 -25.82 -5.40 -7.03
CA GLU A 223 -24.37 -5.58 -7.09
C GLU A 223 -23.70 -5.21 -5.76
N SER A 224 -24.12 -4.11 -5.14
CA SER A 224 -23.59 -3.66 -3.84
C SER A 224 -24.01 -4.59 -2.68
N CYS A 225 -25.25 -5.10 -2.68
CA CYS A 225 -25.68 -6.15 -1.75
C CYS A 225 -24.93 -7.45 -2.01
N GLY A 226 -24.67 -7.80 -3.27
CA GLY A 226 -23.80 -8.92 -3.65
C GLY A 226 -22.43 -8.83 -2.99
N VAL A 227 -21.71 -7.71 -3.17
CA VAL A 227 -20.40 -7.48 -2.55
C VAL A 227 -20.48 -7.50 -1.02
N LYS A 228 -21.42 -6.77 -0.40
CA LYS A 228 -21.60 -6.73 1.07
C LYS A 228 -21.91 -8.12 1.66
N TYR A 229 -22.66 -8.96 0.93
CA TYR A 229 -22.91 -10.35 1.32
C TYR A 229 -21.64 -11.21 1.28
N ARG A 230 -20.80 -11.08 0.25
CA ARG A 230 -19.50 -11.79 0.17
C ARG A 230 -18.54 -11.36 1.28
N LEU A 231 -18.52 -10.06 1.62
CA LEU A 231 -17.75 -9.55 2.76
C LEU A 231 -18.23 -10.11 4.10
N ARG A 232 -19.55 -10.23 4.32
CA ARG A 232 -20.11 -10.88 5.54
C ARG A 232 -19.74 -12.35 5.64
N ASN A 233 -19.79 -13.09 4.52
CA ASN A 233 -19.39 -14.50 4.51
C ASN A 233 -17.90 -14.67 4.82
N LEU A 234 -17.03 -13.78 4.31
CA LEU A 234 -15.61 -13.77 4.70
C LEU A 234 -15.45 -13.44 6.18
N ALA A 235 -16.18 -12.45 6.71
CA ALA A 235 -16.16 -12.07 8.12
C ALA A 235 -16.58 -13.21 9.06
N ALA A 236 -17.46 -14.13 8.61
CA ALA A 236 -17.83 -15.32 9.38
C ALA A 236 -16.66 -16.30 9.64
N PHE A 237 -15.58 -16.24 8.85
CA PHE A 237 -14.34 -17.01 9.12
C PHE A 237 -13.41 -16.34 10.15
N SER A 238 -13.72 -15.11 10.59
CA SER A 238 -12.91 -14.31 11.51
C SER A 238 -13.81 -13.62 12.55
N PRO A 239 -14.24 -14.31 13.63
CA PRO A 239 -15.17 -13.73 14.61
C PRO A 239 -14.65 -12.44 15.26
N GLU A 240 -13.34 -12.34 15.49
CA GLU A 240 -12.63 -11.15 15.98
C GLU A 240 -12.79 -9.91 15.07
N PHE A 241 -13.12 -10.13 13.78
CA PHE A 241 -13.46 -9.07 12.85
C PHE A 241 -14.85 -8.47 13.09
N LEU A 242 -15.79 -9.25 13.62
CA LEU A 242 -17.18 -8.83 13.85
C LEU A 242 -17.39 -8.20 15.24
N GLU A 243 -16.46 -8.36 16.18
CA GLU A 243 -16.52 -7.69 17.48
C GLU A 243 -16.40 -6.16 17.33
N ASN A 244 -17.52 -5.45 17.47
CA ASN A 244 -17.57 -4.00 17.42
C ASN A 244 -17.83 -3.41 18.81
N SER A 245 -16.97 -2.49 19.25
CA SER A 245 -17.33 -1.51 20.26
C SER A 245 -18.43 -0.59 19.69
N GLY A 246 -19.49 -0.37 20.47
CA GLY A 246 -20.81 0.10 20.00
C GLY A 246 -20.93 1.52 19.38
N GLU A 247 -19.82 2.16 18.99
CA GLU A 247 -19.81 3.48 18.34
C GLU A 247 -19.29 3.45 16.89
N LYS A 248 -18.75 2.33 16.40
CA LYS A 248 -18.18 2.22 15.05
C LYS A 248 -19.20 1.75 13.99
N PRO A 249 -19.04 2.16 12.71
CA PRO A 249 -19.78 1.58 11.60
C PRO A 249 -19.64 0.05 11.54
N ASP A 250 -20.57 -0.62 10.86
CA ASP A 250 -20.41 -2.02 10.44
C ASP A 250 -19.09 -2.16 9.67
N ARG A 251 -18.14 -2.99 10.15
CA ARG A 251 -16.83 -3.16 9.51
C ARG A 251 -16.94 -3.67 8.07
N VAL A 252 -18.04 -4.32 7.70
CA VAL A 252 -18.34 -4.69 6.30
C VAL A 252 -18.63 -3.44 5.45
N SER A 253 -19.26 -2.43 6.02
CA SER A 253 -19.48 -1.13 5.35
C SER A 253 -18.16 -0.35 5.23
N GLU A 254 -17.27 -0.41 6.22
CA GLU A 254 -15.92 0.16 6.12
C GLU A 254 -15.10 -0.50 5.00
N LEU A 255 -15.12 -1.85 4.92
CA LEU A 255 -14.49 -2.58 3.81
C LEU A 255 -15.14 -2.30 2.46
N TYR A 256 -16.46 -2.09 2.42
CA TYR A 256 -17.15 -1.70 1.19
C TYR A 256 -16.70 -0.31 0.71
N GLU A 257 -16.68 0.70 1.59
CA GLU A 257 -16.17 2.04 1.26
C GLU A 257 -14.71 2.00 0.79
N PHE A 258 -13.88 1.18 1.45
CA PHE A 258 -12.49 0.93 1.05
C PHE A 258 -12.39 0.40 -0.38
N LEU A 259 -13.19 -0.60 -0.76
CA LEU A 259 -13.17 -1.17 -2.10
C LEU A 259 -13.54 -0.13 -3.20
N ILE A 260 -14.54 0.73 -2.93
CA ILE A 260 -14.91 1.82 -3.85
C ILE A 260 -13.81 2.89 -3.91
N HIS A 261 -13.19 3.22 -2.78
CA HIS A 261 -12.08 4.18 -2.68
C HIS A 261 -10.88 3.74 -3.52
N GLU A 262 -10.50 2.48 -3.43
CA GLU A 262 -9.40 1.90 -4.19
C GLU A 262 -9.70 1.82 -5.69
N LYS A 263 -10.94 1.48 -6.10
CA LYS A 263 -11.37 1.59 -7.51
C LYS A 263 -11.17 3.01 -8.04
N TYR A 264 -11.65 4.01 -7.29
CA TYR A 264 -11.52 5.41 -7.68
C TYR A 264 -10.05 5.82 -7.81
N SER A 265 -9.24 5.55 -6.77
CA SER A 265 -7.83 5.93 -6.72
C SER A 265 -7.02 5.27 -7.84
N ILE A 266 -7.22 3.98 -8.14
CA ILE A 266 -6.54 3.33 -9.28
C ILE A 266 -6.98 3.92 -10.60
N LYS A 267 -8.29 4.04 -10.85
CA LYS A 267 -8.80 4.56 -12.13
C LYS A 267 -8.25 5.96 -12.39
N LYS A 268 -8.24 6.84 -11.39
CA LYS A 268 -7.72 8.20 -11.50
C LYS A 268 -6.20 8.22 -11.69
N THR A 269 -5.43 7.39 -10.97
CA THR A 269 -3.98 7.26 -11.16
C THR A 269 -3.62 6.70 -12.53
N ASP A 270 -4.10 5.51 -12.90
CA ASP A 270 -3.71 4.88 -14.17
C ASP A 270 -4.13 5.74 -15.38
N GLN A 271 -5.30 6.39 -15.33
CA GLN A 271 -5.70 7.38 -16.36
C GLN A 271 -4.74 8.57 -16.44
N ALA A 272 -4.30 9.13 -15.31
CA ALA A 272 -3.36 10.25 -15.27
C ALA A 272 -1.96 9.88 -15.82
N PHE A 273 -1.52 8.63 -15.65
CA PHE A 273 -0.23 8.18 -16.15
C PHE A 273 -0.29 7.47 -17.52
N GLY A 274 -1.44 7.55 -18.22
CA GLY A 274 -1.62 6.95 -19.54
C GLY A 274 -1.46 5.43 -19.53
N LEU A 275 -1.89 4.77 -18.45
CA LEU A 275 -1.86 3.33 -18.26
C LEU A 275 -3.25 2.73 -18.46
N SER A 276 -3.30 1.50 -18.97
CA SER A 276 -4.56 0.76 -19.05
C SER A 276 -4.94 0.18 -17.69
N TRP A 277 -6.20 0.33 -17.29
CA TRP A 277 -6.76 -0.33 -16.11
C TRP A 277 -7.80 -1.38 -16.51
N SER A 278 -7.97 -2.39 -15.65
CA SER A 278 -8.90 -3.49 -15.89
C SER A 278 -9.67 -3.82 -14.62
N ASN A 279 -11.01 -3.70 -14.66
CA ASN A 279 -11.86 -4.09 -13.53
C ASN A 279 -11.61 -5.54 -13.10
N ARG A 280 -11.24 -6.44 -14.02
CA ARG A 280 -10.85 -7.83 -13.71
C ARG A 280 -9.54 -7.93 -12.93
N LYS A 281 -8.51 -7.12 -13.27
CA LYS A 281 -7.23 -7.06 -12.53
C LYS A 281 -7.45 -6.44 -11.15
N ILE A 282 -8.16 -5.31 -11.09
CA ILE A 282 -8.45 -4.57 -9.86
C ILE A 282 -9.30 -5.43 -8.91
N SER A 283 -10.49 -5.87 -9.31
CA SER A 283 -11.40 -6.66 -8.45
C SER A 283 -10.73 -7.93 -7.89
N ARG A 284 -9.86 -8.59 -8.66
CA ARG A 284 -9.10 -9.76 -8.20
C ARG A 284 -8.10 -9.41 -7.09
N ASN A 285 -7.34 -8.32 -7.27
CA ASN A 285 -6.36 -7.86 -6.30
C ASN A 285 -7.05 -7.40 -5.00
N TYR A 286 -8.13 -6.62 -5.13
CA TYR A 286 -8.84 -6.05 -3.99
C TYR A 286 -9.77 -7.03 -3.27
N ALA A 287 -10.29 -8.07 -3.93
CA ALA A 287 -10.95 -9.18 -3.24
C ALA A 287 -10.01 -9.91 -2.28
N ARG A 288 -8.77 -10.21 -2.73
CA ARG A 288 -7.73 -10.80 -1.86
C ARG A 288 -7.38 -9.87 -0.70
N MET A 289 -7.18 -8.58 -1.00
CA MET A 289 -6.85 -7.57 0.00
C MET A 289 -7.94 -7.37 1.06
N ALA A 290 -9.21 -7.32 0.66
CA ALA A 290 -10.33 -7.24 1.60
C ALA A 290 -10.45 -8.49 2.48
N ALA A 291 -10.30 -9.68 1.91
CA ALA A 291 -10.27 -10.93 2.68
C ALA A 291 -9.12 -10.97 3.70
N SER A 292 -7.99 -10.34 3.36
CA SER A 292 -6.82 -10.21 4.24
C SER A 292 -7.01 -9.18 5.35
N LYS A 293 -7.80 -8.12 5.10
CA LYS A 293 -8.24 -7.16 6.13
C LYS A 293 -9.28 -7.77 7.08
N VAL A 294 -10.01 -8.80 6.65
CA VAL A 294 -10.91 -9.58 7.52
C VAL A 294 -10.13 -10.51 8.46
N GLY A 295 -9.09 -11.16 7.97
CA GLY A 295 -8.22 -12.01 8.79
C GLY A 295 -7.27 -12.88 7.97
N PRO A 296 -6.41 -13.67 8.63
CA PRO A 296 -5.61 -14.69 7.96
C PRO A 296 -6.51 -15.76 7.32
N CYS A 297 -6.01 -16.42 6.28
CA CYS A 297 -6.69 -17.59 5.71
C CYS A 297 -6.73 -18.72 6.76
N PRO A 298 -7.91 -19.25 7.12
CA PRO A 298 -8.03 -20.23 8.19
C PRO A 298 -7.51 -21.60 7.76
N GLU A 299 -6.83 -22.31 8.66
CA GLU A 299 -6.31 -23.67 8.40
C GLU A 299 -7.45 -24.65 8.08
N TYR A 300 -8.53 -24.58 8.87
CA TYR A 300 -9.77 -25.29 8.63
C TYR A 300 -10.71 -24.44 7.76
N GLY A 301 -11.30 -25.05 6.72
CA GLY A 301 -12.21 -24.33 5.81
C GLY A 301 -11.54 -23.51 4.71
N LYS A 302 -10.20 -23.58 4.56
CA LYS A 302 -9.42 -22.90 3.50
C LYS A 302 -10.07 -22.92 2.11
N LYS A 303 -10.58 -24.07 1.66
CA LYS A 303 -11.24 -24.20 0.33
C LYS A 303 -12.49 -23.34 0.20
N ASP A 304 -13.29 -23.21 1.25
CA ASP A 304 -14.50 -22.40 1.24
C ASP A 304 -14.18 -20.91 1.41
N TRP A 305 -13.14 -20.57 2.17
CA TRP A 305 -12.57 -19.22 2.21
C TRP A 305 -12.09 -18.78 0.83
N GLU A 306 -11.22 -19.57 0.15
CA GLU A 306 -10.71 -19.28 -1.20
C GLU A 306 -11.84 -19.14 -2.23
N LYS A 307 -12.86 -19.98 -2.14
CA LYS A 307 -14.08 -19.94 -2.96
C LYS A 307 -14.90 -18.67 -2.71
N GLU A 308 -14.96 -18.16 -1.48
CA GLU A 308 -15.63 -16.91 -1.17
C GLU A 308 -14.81 -15.68 -1.59
N VAL A 309 -13.47 -15.71 -1.51
CA VAL A 309 -12.59 -14.71 -2.13
C VAL A 309 -12.82 -14.64 -3.64
N PHE A 310 -12.94 -15.79 -4.31
CA PHE A 310 -13.25 -15.85 -5.75
C PHE A 310 -14.65 -15.30 -6.08
N ARG A 311 -15.65 -15.55 -5.24
CA ARG A 311 -17.00 -14.98 -5.38
C ARG A 311 -17.02 -13.47 -5.12
N LEU A 312 -16.25 -12.97 -4.15
CA LEU A 312 -16.05 -11.54 -3.92
C LEU A 312 -15.41 -10.87 -5.15
N HIS A 313 -14.38 -11.49 -5.74
CA HIS A 313 -13.79 -11.01 -6.99
C HIS A 313 -14.82 -10.86 -8.12
N ARG A 314 -15.70 -11.85 -8.34
CA ARG A 314 -16.76 -11.76 -9.36
C ARG A 314 -17.75 -10.62 -9.06
N ALA A 315 -18.29 -10.57 -7.84
CA ALA A 315 -19.23 -9.54 -7.44
C ALA A 315 -18.63 -8.12 -7.53
N LEU A 316 -17.35 -7.96 -7.18
CA LEU A 316 -16.63 -6.71 -7.36
C LEU A 316 -16.43 -6.36 -8.83
N ASN A 317 -16.09 -7.33 -9.69
CA ASN A 317 -15.97 -7.06 -11.13
C ASN A 317 -17.30 -6.54 -11.71
N GLU A 318 -18.40 -7.22 -11.40
CA GLU A 318 -19.76 -6.83 -11.83
C GLU A 318 -20.13 -5.43 -11.34
N LEU A 319 -19.95 -5.13 -10.06
CA LEU A 319 -20.16 -3.79 -9.49
C LEU A 319 -19.29 -2.73 -10.19
N TYR A 320 -18.02 -3.05 -10.44
CA TYR A 320 -17.06 -2.11 -11.03
C TYR A 320 -17.36 -1.81 -12.49
N ASP A 321 -17.78 -2.82 -13.27
CA ASP A 321 -18.22 -2.67 -14.65
C ASP A 321 -19.51 -1.85 -14.74
N ARG A 322 -20.42 -1.98 -13.77
CA ARG A 322 -21.66 -1.20 -13.68
C ARG A 322 -21.41 0.27 -13.29
N ILE A 323 -20.49 0.53 -12.36
CA ILE A 323 -19.99 1.89 -12.04
C ILE A 323 -19.38 2.55 -13.28
N ASP A 324 -18.57 1.84 -14.06
CA ASP A 324 -17.99 2.40 -15.30
C ASP A 324 -18.98 2.49 -16.46
N GLY A 325 -20.03 1.66 -16.47
CA GLY A 325 -21.09 1.68 -17.48
C GLY A 325 -21.90 2.99 -17.45
N GLN A 326 -22.26 3.48 -16.27
CA GLN A 326 -22.96 4.76 -16.10
C GLN A 326 -22.16 5.93 -16.67
N ASN A 327 -20.85 5.99 -16.37
CA ASN A 327 -19.94 7.02 -16.87
C ASN A 327 -19.87 7.09 -18.42
N ARG A 328 -20.25 6.03 -19.15
CA ARG A 328 -20.33 6.01 -20.62
C ARG A 328 -21.69 6.43 -21.17
N ALA A 329 -22.74 6.40 -20.35
CA ALA A 329 -24.09 6.84 -20.73
C ALA A 329 -24.19 8.37 -20.65
N ASP A 330 -23.68 8.96 -19.57
CA ASP A 330 -23.73 10.42 -19.37
C ASP A 330 -22.86 11.18 -20.39
N TRP A 331 -21.76 10.57 -20.86
CA TRP A 331 -20.93 11.06 -21.97
C TRP A 331 -21.59 10.98 -23.37
N LYS A 332 -22.77 10.36 -23.51
CA LYS A 332 -23.52 10.28 -24.78
C LYS A 332 -24.73 11.20 -24.84
N MET A 333 -24.98 11.99 -23.80
CA MET A 333 -26.09 12.95 -23.73
C MET A 333 -25.62 14.39 -23.43
N GLY A 334 -24.35 14.69 -23.71
CA GLY A 334 -23.74 16.02 -23.64
C GLY A 334 -23.31 16.53 -25.01
#